data_AF-A0A2D6E326-F1
#
_entry.id   AF-A0A2D6E326-F1
#
_cell.length_a   1.000
_cell.length_b   1.000
_cell.length_c   1.000
_cell.angle_alpha   90.00
_cell.angle_beta   90.00
_cell.angle_gamma   90.00
#
_symmetry.space_group_name_H-M   'P 1'
#
loop_
_entity.id
_entity.type
_entity.pdbx_description
1 polymer ?
#
loop_
_entity_poly.entity_id
_entity_poly.type
_entity_poly.pdbx_seq_one_letter_code
_entity_poly.pdbx_strand_id
1 'polypeptide(L)'
;MPTKKKSKSKNILFIGRWQPFHEGHRKMIGEAIKEGHNVIIAIRDTKVSKSNPYSVAKRKNMIAKIYTGNRQVSIIKIPDIDAVWIGRKVGYRVIKTGSKASGTEIRAKLRRLGNLK
;
A
#
# COMPACT_ATOMS: atom_id res chain seq x y z
N MET A 1 20.65 -33.80 -7.83
CA MET A 1 20.74 -32.34 -7.65
C MET A 1 20.06 -31.97 -6.33
N PRO A 2 20.72 -31.26 -5.40
CA PRO A 2 20.04 -30.82 -4.19
C PRO A 2 19.04 -29.72 -4.56
N THR A 3 17.75 -29.99 -4.31
CA THR A 3 16.69 -29.00 -4.51
C THR A 3 16.90 -27.88 -3.49
N LYS A 4 17.15 -26.64 -3.96
CA LYS A 4 17.16 -25.46 -3.09
C LYS A 4 15.82 -25.44 -2.35
N LYS A 5 15.84 -25.70 -1.04
CA LYS A 5 14.68 -25.55 -0.14
C LYS A 5 14.07 -24.18 -0.41
N LYS A 6 12.86 -24.11 -0.99
CA LYS A 6 12.12 -22.85 -1.14
C LYS A 6 11.96 -22.26 0.26
N SER A 7 12.65 -21.17 0.56
CA SER A 7 12.43 -20.45 1.82
C SER A 7 10.94 -20.07 1.90
N LYS A 8 10.29 -20.31 3.04
CA LYS A 8 8.89 -19.87 3.27
C LYS A 8 8.73 -18.42 2.79
N SER A 9 7.73 -18.17 1.95
CA SER A 9 7.42 -16.81 1.50
C SER A 9 7.13 -15.93 2.72
N LYS A 10 7.91 -14.86 2.86
CA LYS A 10 7.69 -13.88 3.93
C LYS A 10 6.61 -12.89 3.52
N ASN A 11 5.87 -12.37 4.49
CA ASN A 11 4.89 -11.32 4.29
C ASN A 11 5.57 -9.95 4.39
N ILE A 12 5.25 -9.04 3.47
CA ILE A 12 5.65 -7.63 3.53
C ILE A 12 4.39 -6.79 3.77
N LEU A 13 4.43 -5.97 4.81
CA LEU A 13 3.34 -5.07 5.18
C LEU A 13 3.60 -3.67 4.61
N PHE A 14 2.66 -3.20 3.79
CA PHE A 14 2.61 -1.82 3.33
C PHE A 14 1.49 -1.08 4.07
N ILE A 15 1.84 -0.04 4.81
CA ILE A 15 0.88 0.78 5.58
C ILE A 15 0.71 2.12 4.88
N GLY A 16 -0.52 2.55 4.65
CA GLY A 16 -0.75 3.84 3.99
C GLY A 16 -2.18 4.36 4.04
N ARG A 17 -2.32 5.64 3.66
CA ARG A 17 -3.63 6.27 3.41
C ARG A 17 -4.17 5.97 2.02
N TRP A 18 -3.29 5.80 1.02
CA TRP A 18 -3.68 5.46 -0.36
C TRP A 18 -4.65 6.47 -1.02
N GLN A 19 -4.34 7.77 -0.93
CA GLN A 19 -5.22 8.88 -1.33
C GLN A 19 -4.68 9.67 -2.57
N PRO A 20 -4.74 9.16 -3.80
CA PRO A 20 -5.19 7.84 -4.24
C PRO A 20 -4.07 6.78 -4.22
N PHE A 21 -4.41 5.54 -4.53
CA PHE A 21 -3.44 4.56 -5.01
C PHE A 21 -2.91 4.97 -6.39
N HIS A 22 -1.60 4.90 -6.62
CA HIS A 22 -0.95 5.44 -7.82
C HIS A 22 0.23 4.57 -8.26
N GLU A 23 0.84 4.90 -9.40
CA GLU A 23 1.88 4.08 -10.03
C GLU A 23 3.09 3.84 -9.12
N GLY A 24 3.54 4.86 -8.38
CA GLY A 24 4.60 4.70 -7.37
C GLY A 24 4.32 3.56 -6.37
N HIS A 25 3.10 3.49 -5.84
CA HIS A 25 2.69 2.38 -4.96
C HIS A 25 2.71 1.03 -5.70
N ARG A 26 2.19 1.00 -6.92
CA ARG A 26 2.11 -0.21 -7.76
C ARG A 26 3.49 -0.80 -8.02
N LYS A 27 4.50 0.04 -8.30
CA LYS A 27 5.89 -0.39 -8.57
C LYS A 27 6.49 -1.10 -7.35
N MET A 28 6.43 -0.47 -6.18
CA MET A 28 6.98 -1.03 -4.94
C MET A 28 6.32 -2.35 -4.52
N ILE A 29 4.98 -2.43 -4.64
CA ILE A 29 4.26 -3.67 -4.36
C ILE A 29 4.62 -4.75 -5.41
N GLY A 30 4.76 -4.36 -6.67
CA GLY A 30 5.13 -5.27 -7.75
C GLY A 30 6.53 -5.86 -7.56
N GLU A 31 7.50 -5.08 -7.09
CA GLU A 31 8.85 -5.55 -6.75
C GLU A 31 8.81 -6.61 -5.63
N ALA A 32 8.07 -6.34 -4.55
CA ALA A 32 7.88 -7.33 -3.47
C ALA A 32 7.28 -8.64 -3.98
N ILE A 33 6.26 -8.57 -4.85
CA ILE A 33 5.65 -9.75 -5.46
C ILE A 33 6.65 -10.51 -6.35
N LYS A 34 7.44 -9.81 -7.16
CA LYS A 34 8.48 -10.39 -8.03
C LYS A 34 9.57 -11.12 -7.24
N GLU A 35 9.91 -10.62 -6.06
CA GLU A 35 10.82 -11.29 -5.12
C GLU A 35 10.20 -12.52 -4.44
N GLY A 36 8.94 -12.85 -4.75
CA GLY A 36 8.25 -14.02 -4.21
C GLY A 36 7.63 -13.79 -2.83
N HIS A 37 7.49 -12.53 -2.40
CA HIS A 37 6.83 -12.20 -1.14
C HIS A 37 5.31 -12.20 -1.27
N ASN A 38 4.65 -12.50 -0.15
CA ASN A 38 3.24 -12.16 0.02
C ASN A 38 3.17 -10.70 0.48
N VAL A 39 2.16 -9.97 0.05
CA VAL A 39 1.98 -8.55 0.32
C VAL A 39 0.68 -8.32 1.08
N ILE A 40 0.80 -7.60 2.19
CA ILE A 40 -0.35 -7.11 2.97
C ILE A 40 -0.42 -5.60 2.77
N ILE A 41 -1.50 -5.13 2.16
CA ILE A 41 -1.78 -3.71 1.96
C ILE A 41 -2.77 -3.26 3.03
N ALA A 42 -2.28 -2.50 4.00
CA ALA A 42 -3.08 -1.99 5.10
C ALA A 42 -3.57 -0.57 4.81
N ILE A 43 -4.89 -0.42 4.72
CA ILE A 43 -5.58 0.84 4.43
C ILE A 43 -5.99 1.50 5.74
N ARG A 44 -5.36 2.63 6.08
CA ARG A 44 -5.71 3.45 7.25
C ARG A 44 -7.12 4.03 7.12
N ASP A 45 -7.93 3.89 8.15
CA ASP A 45 -9.33 4.34 8.20
C ASP A 45 -9.46 5.85 8.47
N THR A 46 -9.03 6.66 7.52
CA THR A 46 -9.15 8.12 7.60
C THR A 46 -10.56 8.58 7.23
N LYS A 47 -11.11 9.54 8.00
CA LYS A 47 -12.31 10.30 7.62
C LYS A 47 -12.14 10.97 6.25
N VAL A 48 -13.22 11.06 5.48
CA VAL A 48 -13.22 11.73 4.18
C VAL A 48 -13.03 13.24 4.37
N SER A 49 -12.08 13.82 3.65
CA SER A 49 -11.76 15.24 3.73
C SER A 49 -11.04 15.71 2.47
N LYS A 50 -10.73 17.01 2.36
CA LYS A 50 -9.92 17.55 1.25
C LYS A 50 -8.55 16.87 1.14
N SER A 51 -7.93 16.48 2.25
CA SER A 51 -6.67 15.73 2.22
C SER A 51 -6.87 14.24 1.95
N ASN A 52 -8.04 13.69 2.27
CA ASN A 52 -8.39 12.28 2.20
C ASN A 52 -9.70 12.09 1.39
N PRO A 53 -9.70 12.36 0.08
CA PRO A 53 -10.93 12.45 -0.70
C PRO A 53 -11.65 11.11 -0.92
N TYR A 54 -10.96 9.98 -0.76
CA TYR A 54 -11.53 8.66 -1.04
C TYR A 54 -11.81 7.89 0.25
N SER A 55 -13.01 7.30 0.34
CA SER A 55 -13.38 6.38 1.42
C SER A 55 -12.49 5.11 1.42
N VAL A 56 -12.45 4.39 2.55
CA VAL A 56 -11.74 3.09 2.62
C VAL A 56 -12.25 2.13 1.55
N ALA A 57 -13.57 2.04 1.36
CA ALA A 57 -14.17 1.18 0.35
C ALA A 57 -13.71 1.54 -1.07
N LYS A 58 -13.68 2.84 -1.40
CA LYS A 58 -13.22 3.29 -2.73
C LYS A 58 -11.75 2.95 -2.95
N ARG A 59 -10.89 3.17 -1.95
CA ARG A 59 -9.46 2.83 -2.00
C ARG A 59 -9.25 1.32 -2.11
N LYS A 60 -9.97 0.52 -1.32
CA LYS A 60 -9.96 -0.94 -1.42
C LYS A 60 -10.34 -1.40 -2.82
N ASN A 61 -11.38 -0.83 -3.42
CA ASN A 61 -11.81 -1.17 -4.78
C ASN A 61 -10.77 -0.77 -5.84
N MET A 62 -10.12 0.41 -5.70
CA MET A 62 -9.04 0.82 -6.61
C MET A 62 -7.89 -0.19 -6.60
N ILE A 63 -7.47 -0.63 -5.40
CA ILE A 63 -6.35 -1.57 -5.22
C ILE A 63 -6.76 -2.98 -5.66
N ALA A 64 -7.94 -3.45 -5.26
CA ALA A 64 -8.44 -4.78 -5.59
C ALA A 64 -8.53 -4.98 -7.11
N LYS A 65 -9.02 -3.98 -7.87
CA LYS A 65 -9.07 -4.05 -9.34
C LYS A 65 -7.70 -4.32 -9.97
N ILE A 66 -6.63 -3.73 -9.43
CA ILE A 66 -5.26 -3.88 -9.94
C ILE A 66 -4.69 -5.27 -9.65
N TYR A 67 -5.03 -5.85 -8.50
CA TYR A 67 -4.49 -7.13 -8.03
C TYR A 67 -5.53 -8.26 -8.07
N THR A 68 -6.57 -8.13 -8.90
CA THR A 68 -7.62 -9.14 -9.08
C THR A 68 -6.99 -10.49 -9.41
N GLY A 69 -7.36 -11.55 -8.66
CA GLY A 69 -6.84 -12.91 -8.85
C GLY A 69 -5.42 -13.15 -8.34
N ASN A 70 -4.71 -12.12 -7.84
CA ASN A 70 -3.37 -12.30 -7.30
C ASN A 70 -3.42 -12.81 -5.86
N ARG A 71 -3.15 -14.11 -5.67
CA ARG A 71 -3.18 -14.80 -4.37
C ARG A 71 -2.10 -14.35 -3.39
N GLN A 72 -1.07 -13.62 -3.84
CA GLN A 72 -0.03 -13.07 -2.98
C GLN A 72 -0.46 -11.76 -2.31
N VAL A 73 -1.56 -11.13 -2.72
CA VAL A 73 -1.99 -9.82 -2.23
C VAL A 73 -3.19 -9.94 -1.30
N SER A 74 -3.04 -9.44 -0.08
CA SER A 74 -4.12 -9.27 0.89
C SER A 74 -4.35 -7.79 1.19
N ILE A 75 -5.61 -7.35 1.24
CA ILE A 75 -5.98 -5.96 1.53
C ILE A 75 -6.76 -5.92 2.84
N ILE A 76 -6.21 -5.25 3.85
CA ILE A 76 -6.83 -5.11 5.17
C ILE A 76 -7.16 -3.64 5.48
N LYS A 77 -8.22 -3.43 6.26
CA LYS A 77 -8.51 -2.15 6.88
C LYS A 77 -7.82 -2.12 8.24
N ILE A 78 -7.19 -0.99 8.59
CA ILE A 78 -6.66 -0.74 9.94
C ILE A 78 -7.29 0.55 10.50
N PRO A 79 -7.35 0.73 11.83
CA PRO A 79 -7.85 1.96 12.44
C PRO A 79 -7.12 3.21 11.99
N ASP A 80 -7.61 4.38 12.38
CA ASP A 80 -6.91 5.64 12.19
C ASP A 80 -5.70 5.71 13.15
N ILE A 81 -4.53 5.25 12.68
CA ILE A 81 -3.31 5.13 13.50
C ILE A 81 -2.57 6.46 13.58
N ASP A 82 -2.42 7.01 14.77
CA ASP A 82 -1.63 8.24 14.99
C ASP A 82 -0.12 8.00 14.83
N ALA A 83 0.43 7.03 15.57
CA ALA A 83 1.86 6.71 15.57
C ALA A 83 2.13 5.20 15.48
N VAL A 84 3.30 4.84 14.96
CA VAL A 84 3.84 3.47 14.99
C VAL A 84 5.12 3.48 15.80
N TRP A 85 5.08 2.91 17.00
CA TRP A 85 6.26 2.78 17.87
C TRP A 85 6.96 1.46 17.55
N ILE A 86 8.27 1.52 17.27
CA ILE A 86 9.07 0.36 16.90
C ILE A 86 10.21 0.21 17.90
N GLY A 87 10.19 -0.88 18.66
CA GLY A 87 11.24 -1.19 19.64
C GLY A 87 12.56 -1.62 19.01
N ARG A 88 13.56 -1.89 19.86
CA ARG A 88 14.82 -2.49 19.43
C ARG A 88 14.60 -3.97 19.08
N LYS A 89 15.21 -4.44 17.99
CA LYS A 89 15.22 -5.86 17.58
C LYS A 89 13.83 -6.51 17.44
N VAL A 90 12.85 -5.82 16.85
CA VAL A 90 11.46 -6.32 16.62
C VAL A 90 11.33 -7.52 15.66
N GLY A 91 12.44 -8.06 15.15
CA GLY A 91 12.42 -9.27 14.31
C GLY A 91 12.01 -9.05 12.85
N TYR A 92 11.71 -7.82 12.45
CA TYR A 92 11.45 -7.44 11.06
C TYR A 92 12.28 -6.23 10.63
N ARG A 93 12.54 -6.15 9.32
CA ARG A 93 13.21 -5.01 8.69
C ARG A 93 12.18 -3.90 8.48
N VAL A 94 12.52 -2.69 8.92
CA VAL A 94 11.75 -1.47 8.62
C VAL A 94 12.32 -0.86 7.35
N ILE A 95 11.49 -0.70 6.32
CA ILE A 95 11.89 -0.13 5.02
C ILE A 95 11.18 1.21 4.88
N LYS A 96 11.95 2.31 4.85
CA LYS A 96 11.44 3.63 4.51
C LYS A 96 11.72 3.89 3.03
N THR A 97 10.67 3.99 2.24
CA THR A 97 10.75 4.26 0.80
C THR A 97 10.06 5.58 0.48
N GLY A 98 10.67 6.36 -0.42
CA GLY A 98 10.08 7.56 -0.99
C GLY A 98 9.68 7.29 -2.44
N SER A 99 8.39 7.31 -2.76
CA SER A 99 7.98 7.34 -4.16
C SER A 99 8.20 8.74 -4.73
N LYS A 100 8.79 8.84 -5.93
CA LYS A 100 8.87 10.12 -6.66
C LYS A 100 7.50 10.72 -6.96
N ALA A 101 6.47 9.88 -7.11
CA ALA A 101 5.09 10.33 -7.27
C ALA A 101 4.45 10.64 -5.91
N SER A 102 3.90 11.86 -5.77
CA SER A 102 3.19 12.27 -4.55
C SER A 102 1.68 12.24 -4.75
N GLY A 103 0.96 11.61 -3.82
CA GLY A 103 -0.51 11.68 -3.79
C GLY A 103 -1.02 13.13 -3.73
N THR A 104 -0.25 14.06 -3.17
CA THR A 104 -0.63 15.48 -3.11
C THR A 104 -0.64 16.13 -4.48
N GLU A 105 0.37 15.89 -5.31
CA GLU A 105 0.46 16.40 -6.68
C GLU A 105 -0.65 15.81 -7.55
N ILE A 106 -0.91 14.51 -7.40
CA ILE A 106 -2.00 13.81 -8.11
C ILE A 106 -3.35 14.42 -7.73
N ARG A 107 -3.62 14.64 -6.44
CA ARG A 107 -4.86 15.30 -5.99
C ARG A 107 -4.97 16.73 -6.53
N ALA A 108 -3.86 17.49 -6.56
CA ALA A 108 -3.86 18.85 -7.11
C ALA A 108 -4.17 18.85 -8.62
N LYS A 109 -3.61 17.92 -9.38
CA LYS A 109 -3.94 17.74 -10.81
C LYS A 109 -5.41 17.38 -11.01
N LEU A 110 -5.95 16.42 -10.24
CA LEU A 110 -7.35 16.01 -10.37
C LEU A 110 -8.33 17.15 -10.06
N ARG A 111 -8.01 18.02 -9.09
CA ARG A 111 -8.80 19.22 -8.79
C ARG A 111 -8.81 20.22 -9.94
N ARG A 112 -7.64 20.51 -10.51
CA ARG A 112 -7.53 21.40 -11.69
C ARG A 112 -8.34 20.90 -12.88
N LEU A 113 -8.48 19.58 -13.02
CA LEU A 113 -9.26 18.93 -14.08
C LEU A 113 -10.74 18.75 -13.75
N GLY A 114 -11.24 19.21 -12.58
CA GLY A 114 -12.63 19.03 -12.17
C GLY A 114 -13.02 17.60 -11.75
N ASN A 115 -12.06 16.67 -11.75
CA ASN A 115 -12.27 15.25 -11.45
C ASN A 115 -12.21 14.92 -9.94
N LEU A 116 -11.96 15.92 -9.11
CA LEU A 116 -11.94 15.81 -7.66
C LEU A 116 -12.39 17.14 -7.05
N LYS A 117 -13.33 17.09 -6.10
CA LYS A 117 -13.77 18.26 -5.33
C LYS A 117 -12.74 18.67 -4.25
#